data_AF-A0A8J6P8X3-F1
#
_entry.id   AF-A0A8J6P8X3-F1
#
_cell.length_a   1.000
_cell.length_b   1.000
_cell.length_c   1.000
_cell.angle_alpha   90.00
_cell.angle_beta   90.00
_cell.angle_gamma   90.00
#
_symmetry.space_group_name_H-M   'P 1'
#
loop_
_entity.id
_entity.type
_entity.pdbx_description
1 polymer ?
#
loop_
_entity_poly.entity_id
_entity_poly.type
_entity_poly.pdbx_seq_one_letter_code
_entity_poly.pdbx_strand_id
1 'polypeptide(L)'
;MNPRILVDCHTHTAFSFDSTTPLEQMCQQALRLGISVYVVTDHCDHCADTADQEPACLEFDKSRAWEDTEEAFLGVSAWKEAHPDFPVKVLNGIELGQPLQDLPVAEQILTRPYDMVIGSLHSISGHPDFYYLNYREMSKVEIDRLLSAYFEEMLRTVVWGKFDTLAHITYPFRYLVEQGVPFSLSSFDDQIDEVLRALAQSGKALEVNTSGLRQKIGQTLPPEKYLKRFRELGGEFVTIGSDAHRVEDVGSGIKEGYRILQKAGFSKLTYFEKRRPVLIKL
;
A
#
# COMPACT_ATOMS: atom_id res chain seq x y z
N MET A 1 28.65 -2.72 15.74
CA MET A 1 27.18 -2.58 15.64
C MET A 1 26.78 -3.22 14.32
N ASN A 2 25.87 -4.19 14.32
CA ASN A 2 25.41 -4.80 13.07
C ASN A 2 24.69 -3.72 12.25
N PRO A 3 25.02 -3.50 10.96
CA PRO A 3 24.30 -2.53 10.15
C PRO A 3 22.82 -2.93 10.12
N ARG A 4 21.95 -2.00 10.46
CA ARG A 4 20.50 -2.20 10.43
C ARG A 4 20.09 -2.34 8.96
N ILE A 5 19.51 -3.49 8.60
CA ILE A 5 19.01 -3.75 7.24
C ILE A 5 17.91 -2.73 6.96
N LEU A 6 18.05 -1.97 5.88
CA LEU A 6 17.01 -1.05 5.39
C LEU A 6 16.16 -1.77 4.34
N VAL A 7 14.85 -1.62 4.47
CA VAL A 7 13.84 -2.29 3.65
C VAL A 7 12.80 -1.25 3.22
N ASP A 8 12.41 -1.29 1.96
CA ASP A 8 11.32 -0.52 1.40
C ASP A 8 10.41 -1.45 0.59
N CYS A 9 9.18 -1.68 1.09
CA CYS A 9 8.25 -2.67 0.56
C CYS A 9 7.13 -2.12 -0.32
N HIS A 10 7.06 -0.80 -0.52
CA HIS A 10 5.98 -0.17 -1.29
C HIS A 10 6.57 0.94 -2.16
N THR A 11 6.74 0.67 -3.45
CA THR A 11 7.34 1.62 -4.40
C THR A 11 6.79 1.44 -5.80
N HIS A 12 6.77 2.53 -6.57
CA HIS A 12 6.20 2.60 -7.90
C HIS A 12 7.26 3.03 -8.91
N THR A 13 7.12 2.56 -10.13
CA THR A 13 7.99 2.85 -11.27
C THR A 13 7.13 3.34 -12.43
N ALA A 14 7.74 3.60 -13.59
CA ALA A 14 7.05 3.99 -14.81
C ALA A 14 6.02 2.97 -15.33
N PHE A 15 5.88 1.80 -14.69
CA PHE A 15 4.76 0.89 -14.97
C PHE A 15 3.46 1.32 -14.27
N SER A 16 3.52 2.08 -13.17
CA SER A 16 2.37 2.72 -12.57
C SER A 16 1.94 3.95 -13.37
N PHE A 17 0.63 4.14 -13.54
CA PHE A 17 0.07 5.24 -14.34
C PHE A 17 0.41 6.64 -13.81
N ASP A 18 0.70 6.77 -12.52
CA ASP A 18 1.01 8.01 -11.80
C ASP A 18 2.52 8.17 -11.51
N SER A 19 3.38 7.36 -12.13
CA SER A 19 4.82 7.53 -12.10
C SER A 19 5.41 7.53 -13.51
N THR A 20 6.49 8.29 -13.68
CA THR A 20 7.28 8.32 -14.92
C THR A 20 8.72 7.85 -14.70
N THR A 21 9.02 7.33 -13.50
CA THR A 21 10.40 7.05 -13.09
C THR A 21 10.83 5.64 -13.50
N PRO A 22 11.86 5.46 -14.34
CA PRO A 22 12.30 4.13 -14.76
C PRO A 22 12.74 3.26 -13.58
N LEU A 23 12.43 1.96 -13.64
CA LEU A 23 12.84 0.95 -12.65
C LEU A 23 14.33 1.02 -12.30
N GLU A 24 15.20 1.15 -13.32
CA GLU A 24 16.65 1.29 -13.12
C GLU A 24 17.00 2.46 -12.17
N GLN A 25 16.37 3.62 -12.36
CA GLN A 25 16.67 4.80 -11.53
C GLN A 25 16.22 4.60 -10.08
N MET A 26 15.07 3.97 -9.89
CA MET A 26 14.55 3.61 -8.56
C MET A 26 15.51 2.63 -7.84
N CYS A 27 15.92 1.55 -8.52
CA CYS A 27 16.87 0.57 -7.98
C CYS A 27 18.24 1.19 -7.65
N GLN A 28 18.77 2.04 -8.53
CA GLN A 28 20.04 2.73 -8.30
C GLN A 28 19.96 3.67 -7.09
N GLN A 29 18.82 4.32 -6.88
CA GLN A 29 18.63 5.16 -5.71
C GLN A 29 18.54 4.35 -4.42
N ALA A 30 17.84 3.21 -4.45
CA ALA A 30 17.81 2.27 -3.32
C ALA A 30 19.23 1.85 -2.91
N LEU A 31 20.07 1.52 -3.89
CA LEU A 31 21.49 1.20 -3.68
C LEU A 31 22.24 2.35 -3.01
N ARG A 32 22.11 3.59 -3.52
CA ARG A 32 22.79 4.77 -2.95
C ARG A 32 22.39 5.04 -1.51
N LEU A 33 21.13 4.78 -1.15
CA LEU A 33 20.61 4.99 0.20
C LEU A 33 20.94 3.83 1.16
N GLY A 34 21.59 2.77 0.67
CA GLY A 34 21.92 1.60 1.47
C GLY A 34 20.70 0.73 1.80
N ILE A 35 19.63 0.81 1.00
CA ILE A 35 18.49 -0.11 1.10
C ILE A 35 18.99 -1.50 0.68
N SER A 36 18.71 -2.49 1.52
CA SER A 36 19.14 -3.88 1.31
C SER A 36 18.07 -4.73 0.63
N VAL A 37 16.80 -4.42 0.88
CA VAL A 37 15.64 -5.08 0.26
C VAL A 37 14.71 -4.01 -0.29
N TYR A 38 14.41 -4.09 -1.58
CA TYR A 38 13.58 -3.14 -2.30
C TYR A 38 12.49 -3.91 -3.05
N VAL A 39 11.23 -3.59 -2.80
CA VAL A 39 10.08 -4.26 -3.44
C VAL A 39 9.43 -3.27 -4.40
N VAL A 40 9.36 -3.66 -5.67
CA VAL A 40 8.56 -2.95 -6.67
C VAL A 40 7.12 -3.42 -6.49
N THR A 41 6.18 -2.51 -6.34
CA THR A 41 4.75 -2.78 -6.09
C THR A 41 3.91 -1.82 -6.92
N ASP A 42 4.17 -1.80 -8.22
CA ASP A 42 3.41 -0.98 -9.16
C ASP A 42 1.89 -1.25 -9.06
N HIS A 43 1.11 -0.23 -9.40
CA HIS A 43 -0.35 -0.22 -9.26
C HIS A 43 -1.02 -1.28 -10.13
N CYS A 44 -2.04 -1.90 -9.55
CA CYS A 44 -3.03 -2.69 -10.24
C CYS A 44 -4.39 -2.47 -9.59
N ASP A 45 -5.07 -1.40 -10.00
CA ASP A 45 -6.38 -1.03 -9.48
C ASP A 45 -7.51 -1.73 -10.25
N HIS A 46 -8.53 -2.16 -9.51
CA HIS A 46 -9.76 -2.67 -10.10
C HIS A 46 -10.85 -1.65 -9.84
N CYS A 47 -11.38 -1.07 -10.91
CA CYS A 47 -12.48 -0.12 -10.81
C CYS A 47 -13.77 -0.78 -11.31
N ALA A 48 -14.86 -0.74 -10.57
CA ALA A 48 -16.18 -1.16 -11.06
C ALA A 48 -16.69 -0.21 -12.15
N ASP A 49 -17.39 -0.71 -13.18
CA ASP A 49 -18.04 0.14 -14.17
C ASP A 49 -19.20 0.88 -13.50
N THR A 50 -19.17 2.22 -13.51
CA THR A 50 -20.37 3.01 -13.23
C THR A 50 -21.22 3.00 -14.48
N ALA A 51 -22.34 2.29 -14.46
CA ALA A 51 -23.21 2.05 -15.61
C ALA A 51 -23.68 3.32 -16.37
N ASP A 52 -23.53 4.51 -15.78
CA ASP A 52 -24.03 5.78 -16.33
C ASP A 52 -23.03 6.95 -16.23
N GLN A 53 -21.74 6.71 -15.90
CA GLN A 53 -20.70 7.75 -15.85
C GLN A 53 -19.38 7.23 -16.42
N GLU A 54 -18.63 8.13 -17.08
CA GLU A 54 -17.20 7.97 -17.39
C GLU A 54 -16.49 7.26 -16.23
N PRO A 55 -15.58 6.30 -16.50
CA PRO A 55 -14.98 5.50 -15.44
C PRO A 55 -14.47 6.40 -14.32
N ALA A 56 -14.91 6.12 -13.09
CA ALA A 56 -14.58 6.91 -11.91
C ALA A 56 -13.06 7.00 -11.64
N CYS A 57 -12.29 6.20 -12.35
CA CYS A 57 -10.85 6.22 -12.47
C CYS A 57 -10.52 6.94 -13.78
N LEU A 58 -10.56 8.28 -13.79
CA LEU A 58 -10.50 9.13 -14.98
C LEU A 58 -9.24 8.93 -15.86
N GLU A 59 -8.23 8.22 -15.35
CA GLU A 59 -6.98 7.89 -16.07
C GLU A 59 -6.69 6.38 -16.13
N PHE A 60 -7.53 5.52 -15.54
CA PHE A 60 -7.32 4.08 -15.52
C PHE A 60 -8.13 3.41 -16.63
N ASP A 61 -7.49 3.13 -17.76
CA ASP A 61 -8.08 2.30 -18.81
C ASP A 61 -8.14 0.84 -18.33
N LYS A 62 -9.31 0.43 -17.85
CA LYS A 62 -9.57 -0.95 -17.40
C LYS A 62 -9.23 -1.99 -18.46
N SER A 63 -9.31 -1.64 -19.75
CA SER A 63 -8.96 -2.55 -20.83
C SER A 63 -7.46 -2.86 -20.87
N ARG A 64 -6.64 -2.01 -20.25
CA ARG A 64 -5.19 -2.13 -20.15
C ARG A 64 -4.69 -2.56 -18.77
N ALA A 65 -5.54 -2.59 -17.75
CA ALA A 65 -5.18 -3.03 -16.39
C ALA A 65 -4.40 -4.35 -16.39
N TRP A 66 -4.86 -5.33 -17.18
CA TRP A 66 -4.17 -6.60 -17.35
C TRP A 66 -2.82 -6.45 -18.08
N GLU A 67 -2.78 -5.67 -19.16
CA GLU A 67 -1.59 -5.47 -19.98
C GLU A 67 -0.49 -4.73 -19.21
N ASP A 68 -0.83 -3.63 -18.54
CA ASP A 68 0.10 -2.83 -17.75
C ASP A 68 0.63 -3.63 -16.55
N THR A 69 -0.23 -4.42 -15.90
CA THR A 69 0.19 -5.34 -14.81
C THR A 69 1.13 -6.44 -15.31
N GLU A 70 0.84 -7.00 -16.49
CA GLU A 70 1.70 -8.02 -17.10
C GLU A 70 3.03 -7.43 -17.54
N GLU A 71 3.04 -6.22 -18.11
CA GLU A 71 4.23 -5.49 -18.49
C GLU A 71 5.11 -5.20 -17.26
N ALA A 72 4.51 -4.73 -16.15
CA ALA A 72 5.22 -4.52 -14.89
C ALA A 72 5.87 -5.82 -14.39
N PHE A 73 5.10 -6.90 -14.33
CA PHE A 73 5.61 -8.19 -13.84
C PHE A 73 6.77 -8.71 -14.70
N LEU A 74 6.62 -8.68 -16.04
CA LEU A 74 7.65 -9.13 -16.97
C LEU A 74 8.87 -8.21 -16.95
N GLY A 75 8.67 -6.90 -16.89
CA GLY A 75 9.72 -5.89 -16.87
C GLY A 75 10.62 -6.00 -15.64
N VAL A 76 10.03 -6.11 -14.44
CA VAL A 76 10.80 -6.31 -13.20
C VAL A 76 11.50 -7.66 -13.20
N SER A 77 10.86 -8.71 -13.71
CA SER A 77 11.47 -10.05 -13.81
C SER A 77 12.68 -10.05 -14.75
N ALA A 78 12.54 -9.48 -15.95
CA ALA A 78 13.62 -9.35 -16.92
C ALA A 78 14.77 -8.49 -16.39
N TRP A 79 14.47 -7.41 -15.66
CA TRP A 79 15.48 -6.58 -15.03
C TRP A 79 16.29 -7.36 -13.98
N LYS A 80 15.62 -8.15 -13.13
CA LYS A 80 16.27 -9.01 -12.12
C LYS A 80 17.17 -10.06 -12.78
N GLU A 81 16.72 -10.67 -13.87
CA GLU A 81 17.51 -11.64 -14.65
C GLU A 81 18.73 -11.01 -15.32
N ALA A 82 18.61 -9.77 -15.80
CA ALA A 82 19.71 -9.03 -16.42
C ALA A 82 20.74 -8.50 -15.40
N HIS A 83 20.37 -8.38 -14.12
CA HIS A 83 21.21 -7.83 -13.06
C HIS A 83 21.35 -8.78 -11.85
N PRO A 84 21.83 -10.03 -12.04
CA PRO A 84 21.88 -11.02 -10.96
C PRO A 84 22.83 -10.63 -9.82
N ASP A 85 23.84 -9.80 -10.10
CA ASP A 85 24.84 -9.32 -9.15
C ASP A 85 24.51 -7.92 -8.58
N PHE A 86 23.31 -7.39 -8.81
CA PHE A 86 22.91 -6.11 -8.22
C PHE A 86 22.93 -6.18 -6.69
N PRO A 87 23.60 -5.25 -5.97
CA PRO A 87 23.81 -5.42 -4.52
C PRO A 87 22.54 -5.33 -3.66
N VAL A 88 21.46 -4.73 -4.18
CA VAL A 88 20.16 -4.65 -3.51
C VAL A 88 19.33 -5.87 -3.88
N LYS A 89 18.70 -6.51 -2.90
CA LYS A 89 17.69 -7.54 -3.18
C LYS A 89 16.42 -6.87 -3.71
N VAL A 90 16.25 -6.89 -5.03
CA VAL A 90 15.05 -6.39 -5.70
C VAL A 90 14.00 -7.51 -5.81
N LEU A 91 12.81 -7.26 -5.28
CA LEU A 91 11.68 -8.19 -5.25
C LEU A 91 10.56 -7.68 -6.15
N ASN A 92 9.85 -8.62 -6.79
CA ASN A 92 8.77 -8.31 -7.72
C ASN A 92 7.43 -8.51 -7.02
N GLY A 93 6.82 -7.42 -6.57
CA GLY A 93 5.51 -7.41 -5.95
C GLY A 93 4.49 -6.64 -6.79
N ILE A 94 3.36 -6.34 -6.16
CA ILE A 94 2.24 -5.63 -6.78
C ILE A 94 1.42 -4.93 -5.70
N GLU A 95 0.95 -3.72 -5.99
CA GLU A 95 -0.14 -3.10 -5.24
C GLU A 95 -1.47 -3.43 -5.90
N LEU A 96 -2.19 -4.37 -5.29
CA LEU A 96 -3.47 -4.83 -5.78
C LEU A 96 -4.60 -4.02 -5.15
N GLY A 97 -5.06 -3.03 -5.91
CA GLY A 97 -6.13 -2.12 -5.54
C GLY A 97 -7.52 -2.71 -5.76
N GLN A 98 -8.35 -2.66 -4.70
CA GLN A 98 -9.78 -2.97 -4.73
C GLN A 98 -10.13 -4.31 -5.39
N PRO A 99 -9.47 -5.42 -5.02
CA PRO A 99 -9.61 -6.71 -5.70
C PRO A 99 -11.05 -7.24 -5.74
N LEU A 100 -11.92 -6.78 -4.83
CA LEU A 100 -13.32 -7.19 -4.78
C LEU A 100 -14.21 -6.58 -5.87
N GLN A 101 -13.74 -5.52 -6.53
CA GLN A 101 -14.50 -4.84 -7.58
C GLN A 101 -14.41 -5.58 -8.92
N ASP A 102 -13.38 -6.42 -9.13
CA ASP A 102 -13.29 -7.39 -10.21
C ASP A 102 -12.49 -8.62 -9.77
N LEU A 103 -13.17 -9.50 -9.02
CA LEU A 103 -12.59 -10.72 -8.46
C LEU A 103 -11.97 -11.66 -9.51
N PRO A 104 -12.61 -11.93 -10.67
CA PRO A 104 -12.00 -12.78 -11.70
C PRO A 104 -10.64 -12.26 -12.18
N VAL A 105 -10.52 -10.96 -12.46
CA VAL A 105 -9.27 -10.35 -12.92
C VAL A 105 -8.22 -10.36 -11.81
N ALA A 106 -8.59 -9.96 -10.59
CA ALA A 106 -7.69 -10.01 -9.44
C ALA A 106 -7.14 -11.42 -9.19
N GLU A 107 -7.98 -12.46 -9.29
CA GLU A 107 -7.54 -13.85 -9.12
C GLU A 107 -6.65 -14.34 -10.26
N GLN A 108 -6.90 -13.88 -11.49
CA GLN A 108 -6.06 -14.18 -12.64
C GLN A 108 -4.65 -13.56 -12.49
N ILE A 109 -4.56 -12.29 -12.05
CA ILE A 109 -3.29 -11.59 -11.81
C ILE A 109 -2.47 -12.36 -10.77
N LEU A 110 -3.11 -12.81 -9.70
CA LEU A 110 -2.47 -13.55 -8.61
C LEU A 110 -1.96 -14.95 -8.99
N THR A 111 -2.18 -15.41 -10.23
CA THR A 111 -1.52 -16.62 -10.76
C THR A 111 -0.02 -16.41 -11.02
N ARG A 112 0.43 -15.16 -11.14
CA ARG A 112 1.86 -14.83 -11.29
C ARG A 112 2.62 -15.06 -9.98
N PRO A 113 3.88 -15.51 -10.04
CA PRO A 113 4.67 -15.83 -8.85
C PRO A 113 5.27 -14.57 -8.20
N TYR A 114 4.43 -13.63 -7.76
CA TYR A 114 4.86 -12.44 -7.03
C TYR A 114 5.59 -12.80 -5.72
N ASP A 115 6.60 -12.00 -5.40
CA ASP A 115 7.29 -12.05 -4.11
C ASP A 115 6.40 -11.55 -2.97
N MET A 116 5.62 -10.49 -3.24
CA MET A 116 4.77 -9.81 -2.26
C MET A 116 3.53 -9.22 -2.93
N VAL A 117 2.38 -9.32 -2.27
CA VAL A 117 1.14 -8.64 -2.71
C VAL A 117 0.64 -7.71 -1.62
N ILE A 118 0.53 -6.44 -1.96
CA ILE A 118 -0.17 -5.44 -1.16
C ILE A 118 -1.65 -5.50 -1.53
N GLY A 119 -2.53 -5.53 -0.53
CA GLY A 119 -3.95 -5.26 -0.71
C GLY A 119 -4.23 -3.80 -0.33
N SER A 120 -4.84 -3.03 -1.23
CA SER A 120 -5.09 -1.61 -1.01
C SER A 120 -6.50 -1.20 -1.45
N LEU A 121 -6.97 -0.05 -0.94
CA LEU A 121 -8.22 0.58 -1.36
C LEU A 121 -7.98 2.07 -1.63
N HIS A 122 -7.99 2.44 -2.91
CA HIS A 122 -7.93 3.81 -3.42
C HIS A 122 -9.31 4.38 -3.72
N SER A 123 -10.30 3.51 -3.92
CA SER A 123 -11.71 3.85 -4.09
C SER A 123 -12.59 2.84 -3.34
N ILE A 124 -13.90 3.09 -3.36
CA ILE A 124 -14.93 2.10 -3.02
C ILE A 124 -15.88 1.96 -4.21
N SER A 125 -16.61 0.84 -4.26
CA SER A 125 -17.53 0.56 -5.37
C SER A 125 -18.47 1.73 -5.67
N GLY A 126 -18.44 2.20 -6.93
CA GLY A 126 -19.30 3.28 -7.41
C GLY A 126 -18.81 4.70 -7.09
N HIS A 127 -17.61 4.84 -6.51
CA HIS A 127 -16.97 6.13 -6.27
C HIS A 127 -15.61 6.21 -7.00
N PRO A 128 -15.18 7.43 -7.39
CA PRO A 128 -13.82 7.62 -7.89
C PRO A 128 -12.80 7.42 -6.78
N ASP A 129 -11.52 7.40 -7.15
CA ASP A 129 -10.42 7.45 -6.17
C ASP A 129 -10.65 8.60 -5.17
N PHE A 130 -10.37 8.33 -3.90
CA PHE A 130 -10.40 9.31 -2.81
C PHE A 130 -9.59 10.58 -3.12
N TYR A 131 -8.58 10.50 -3.98
CA TYR A 131 -7.79 11.61 -4.51
C TYR A 131 -8.64 12.61 -5.31
N TYR A 132 -9.53 12.11 -6.19
CA TYR A 132 -10.32 12.95 -7.10
C TYR A 132 -11.57 13.55 -6.46
N LEU A 133 -11.90 13.17 -5.22
CA LEU A 133 -13.06 13.68 -4.50
C LEU A 133 -12.84 15.13 -4.02
N ASN A 134 -13.87 15.97 -4.20
CA ASN A 134 -13.91 17.31 -3.61
C ASN A 134 -14.66 17.29 -2.27
N TYR A 135 -13.95 16.99 -1.18
CA TYR A 135 -14.53 16.89 0.15
C TYR A 135 -15.11 18.22 0.67
N ARG A 136 -14.72 19.36 0.10
CA ARG A 136 -15.27 20.68 0.48
C ARG A 136 -16.71 20.88 0.03
N GLU A 137 -17.15 20.12 -0.97
CA GLU A 137 -18.52 20.14 -1.48
C GLU A 137 -19.40 19.06 -0.83
N MET A 138 -18.81 18.20 -0.01
CA MET A 138 -19.53 17.16 0.71
C MET A 138 -19.93 17.63 2.11
N SER A 139 -21.13 17.28 2.53
CA SER A 139 -21.55 17.42 3.92
C SER A 139 -20.80 16.42 4.82
N LYS A 140 -20.73 16.71 6.12
CA LYS A 140 -20.18 15.78 7.10
C LYS A 140 -20.81 14.38 7.04
N VAL A 141 -22.12 14.30 6.81
CA VAL A 141 -22.84 13.03 6.75
C VAL A 141 -22.43 12.22 5.52
N GLU A 142 -22.18 12.86 4.38
CA GLU A 142 -21.70 12.19 3.17
C GLU A 142 -20.27 11.67 3.36
N ILE A 143 -19.39 12.48 3.97
CA ILE A 143 -18.02 12.06 4.29
C ILE A 143 -18.04 10.88 5.27
N ASP A 144 -18.86 10.95 6.33
CA ASP A 144 -18.93 9.88 7.32
C ASP A 144 -19.42 8.57 6.69
N ARG A 145 -20.43 8.62 5.79
CA ARG A 145 -20.90 7.45 5.05
C ARG A 145 -19.84 6.87 4.11
N LEU A 146 -19.14 7.74 3.37
CA LEU A 146 -18.06 7.33 2.48
C LEU A 146 -16.95 6.59 3.25
N LEU A 147 -16.51 7.15 4.38
CA LEU A 147 -15.47 6.57 5.22
C LEU A 147 -15.93 5.29 5.92
N SER A 148 -17.20 5.20 6.36
CA SER A 148 -17.74 3.95 6.89
C SER A 148 -17.75 2.85 5.84
N ALA A 149 -18.16 3.15 4.60
CA ALA A 149 -18.14 2.20 3.49
C ALA A 149 -16.71 1.76 3.12
N TYR A 150 -15.73 2.67 3.20
CA TYR A 150 -14.31 2.35 3.03
C TYR A 150 -13.83 1.27 4.01
N PHE A 151 -14.13 1.41 5.30
CA PHE A 151 -13.72 0.40 6.28
C PHE A 151 -14.50 -0.92 6.15
N GLU A 152 -15.76 -0.87 5.73
CA GLU A 152 -16.54 -2.08 5.42
C GLU A 152 -15.93 -2.85 4.23
N GLU A 153 -15.57 -2.17 3.14
CA GLU A 153 -14.91 -2.79 1.98
C GLU A 153 -13.51 -3.29 2.35
N MET A 154 -12.80 -2.57 3.23
CA MET A 154 -11.50 -3.00 3.75
C MET A 154 -11.61 -4.29 4.55
N LEU A 155 -12.60 -4.39 5.44
CA LEU A 155 -12.87 -5.61 6.19
C LEU A 155 -13.20 -6.78 5.25
N ARG A 156 -14.01 -6.55 4.22
CA ARG A 156 -14.29 -7.56 3.20
C ARG A 156 -13.02 -7.99 2.46
N THR A 157 -12.12 -7.05 2.16
CA THR A 157 -10.82 -7.35 1.53
C THR A 157 -9.97 -8.23 2.43
N VAL A 158 -9.90 -7.92 3.73
CA VAL A 158 -9.23 -8.78 4.75
C VAL A 158 -9.81 -10.20 4.76
N VAL A 159 -11.14 -10.33 4.72
CA VAL A 159 -11.82 -11.63 4.66
C VAL A 159 -11.47 -12.41 3.37
N TRP A 160 -11.32 -11.72 2.24
CA TRP A 160 -10.86 -12.35 1.00
C TRP A 160 -9.44 -12.90 1.08
N GLY A 161 -8.52 -12.15 1.72
CA GLY A 161 -7.28 -12.70 2.26
C GLY A 161 -6.24 -13.20 1.25
N LYS A 162 -6.35 -12.87 -0.04
CA LYS A 162 -5.35 -13.27 -1.07
C LYS A 162 -4.19 -12.27 -1.26
N PHE A 163 -3.96 -11.38 -0.31
CA PHE A 163 -2.79 -10.47 -0.22
C PHE A 163 -1.86 -10.88 0.94
N ASP A 164 -0.71 -10.21 1.09
CA ASP A 164 0.27 -10.47 2.16
C ASP A 164 0.30 -9.36 3.22
N THR A 165 0.21 -8.10 2.78
CA THR A 165 0.08 -6.92 3.66
C THR A 165 -1.09 -6.05 3.24
N LEU A 166 -1.81 -5.48 4.21
CA LEU A 166 -2.84 -4.49 3.96
C LEU A 166 -2.22 -3.09 4.03
N ALA A 167 -2.34 -2.33 2.95
CA ALA A 167 -1.72 -1.00 2.81
C ALA A 167 -2.54 0.12 3.44
N HIS A 168 -1.80 1.16 3.82
CA HIS A 168 -2.24 2.53 4.14
C HIS A 168 -3.70 2.69 4.58
N ILE A 169 -4.15 1.96 5.62
CA ILE A 169 -5.58 1.83 6.01
C ILE A 169 -6.29 3.14 6.43
N THR A 170 -5.57 4.26 6.40
CA THR A 170 -6.12 5.61 6.60
C THR A 170 -5.88 6.50 5.38
N TYR A 171 -5.87 5.92 4.17
CA TYR A 171 -5.60 6.58 2.90
C TYR A 171 -6.49 7.81 2.65
N PRO A 172 -7.84 7.74 2.77
CA PRO A 172 -8.72 8.87 2.45
C PRO A 172 -8.43 10.13 3.28
N PHE A 173 -7.94 9.94 4.51
CA PHE A 173 -7.71 11.03 5.46
C PHE A 173 -6.60 11.98 5.01
N ARG A 174 -5.65 11.53 4.19
CA ARG A 174 -4.59 12.41 3.67
C ARG A 174 -5.17 13.54 2.82
N TYR A 175 -6.22 13.25 2.07
CA TYR A 175 -6.92 14.22 1.22
C TYR A 175 -7.89 15.11 1.99
N LEU A 176 -8.56 14.58 3.00
CA LEU A 176 -9.36 15.40 3.94
C LEU A 176 -8.48 16.48 4.60
N VAL A 177 -7.30 16.10 5.12
CA VAL A 177 -6.33 17.06 5.67
C VAL A 177 -5.86 18.04 4.61
N GLU A 178 -5.49 17.54 3.42
CA GLU A 178 -4.98 18.38 2.35
C GLU A 178 -5.98 19.47 1.94
N GLN A 179 -7.25 19.11 1.92
CA GLN A 179 -8.35 20.02 1.59
C GLN A 179 -8.80 20.89 2.78
N GLY A 180 -8.25 20.68 3.97
CA GLY A 180 -8.58 21.44 5.18
C GLY A 180 -9.98 21.13 5.71
N VAL A 181 -10.51 19.95 5.41
CA VAL A 181 -11.82 19.50 5.87
C VAL A 181 -11.68 18.92 7.28
N PRO A 182 -12.40 19.44 8.29
CA PRO A 182 -12.35 18.90 9.64
C PRO A 182 -12.85 17.46 9.67
N PHE A 183 -12.06 16.55 10.24
CA PHE A 183 -12.48 15.17 10.50
C PHE A 183 -11.94 14.70 11.84
N SER A 184 -12.53 13.64 12.38
CA SER A 184 -11.96 12.91 13.52
C SER A 184 -11.79 11.45 13.14
N LEU A 185 -10.54 11.01 13.07
CA LEU A 185 -10.19 9.60 12.85
C LEU A 185 -10.82 8.70 13.92
N SER A 186 -10.96 9.22 15.15
CA SER A 186 -11.53 8.47 16.27
C SER A 186 -13.01 8.14 16.11
N SER A 187 -13.73 8.82 15.21
CA SER A 187 -15.12 8.47 14.90
C SER A 187 -15.26 7.09 14.26
N PHE A 188 -14.16 6.53 13.75
CA PHE A 188 -14.11 5.24 13.08
C PHE A 188 -13.27 4.21 13.86
N ASP A 189 -12.93 4.48 15.13
CA ASP A 189 -12.07 3.59 15.93
C ASP A 189 -12.64 2.17 16.02
N ASP A 190 -13.97 2.01 16.12
CA ASP A 190 -14.62 0.68 16.17
C ASP A 190 -14.45 -0.09 14.84
N GLN A 191 -14.70 0.57 13.70
CA GLN A 191 -14.55 -0.05 12.37
C GLN A 191 -13.08 -0.38 12.07
N ILE A 192 -12.16 0.49 12.47
CA ILE A 192 -10.72 0.25 12.35
C ILE A 192 -10.31 -0.93 13.24
N ASP A 193 -10.81 -1.02 14.48
CA ASP A 193 -10.55 -2.14 15.37
C ASP A 193 -11.02 -3.47 14.77
N GLU A 194 -12.19 -3.50 14.11
CA GLU A 194 -12.69 -4.67 13.41
C GLU A 194 -11.76 -5.11 12.27
N VAL A 195 -11.32 -4.17 11.41
CA VAL A 195 -10.34 -4.44 10.35
C VAL A 195 -9.04 -4.99 10.92
N LEU A 196 -8.47 -4.30 11.92
CA LEU A 196 -7.20 -4.70 12.54
C LEU A 196 -7.28 -6.07 13.21
N ARG A 197 -8.40 -6.36 13.88
CA ARG A 197 -8.63 -7.65 14.54
C ARG A 197 -8.72 -8.78 13.51
N ALA A 198 -9.48 -8.58 12.44
CA ALA A 198 -9.58 -9.56 11.36
C ALA A 198 -8.22 -9.77 10.66
N LEU A 199 -7.45 -8.70 10.46
CA LEU A 199 -6.12 -8.74 9.86
C LEU A 199 -5.13 -9.54 10.74
N ALA A 200 -5.17 -9.32 12.05
CA ALA A 200 -4.33 -10.04 13.01
C ALA A 200 -4.67 -11.54 13.03
N GLN A 201 -5.97 -11.87 13.06
CA GLN A 201 -6.46 -13.26 13.09
C GLN A 201 -6.19 -14.02 11.79
N SER A 202 -6.12 -13.33 10.65
CA SER A 202 -5.80 -13.92 9.35
C SER A 202 -4.30 -14.10 9.11
N GLY A 203 -3.44 -13.70 10.05
CA GLY A 203 -1.98 -13.82 9.94
C GLY A 203 -1.37 -12.95 8.85
N LYS A 204 -2.06 -11.88 8.46
CA LYS A 204 -1.60 -10.92 7.44
C LYS A 204 -0.80 -9.79 8.08
N ALA A 205 0.03 -9.14 7.26
CA ALA A 205 0.78 -7.99 7.72
C ALA A 205 -0.04 -6.69 7.62
N LEU A 206 0.28 -5.74 8.50
CA LEU A 206 -0.16 -4.35 8.39
C LEU A 206 0.99 -3.50 7.89
N GLU A 207 0.75 -2.71 6.86
CA GLU A 207 1.74 -1.75 6.37
C GLU A 207 1.88 -0.53 7.29
N VAL A 208 3.12 -0.07 7.45
CA VAL A 208 3.42 1.30 7.85
C VAL A 208 3.83 2.09 6.61
N ASN A 209 2.90 2.85 6.05
CA ASN A 209 3.19 3.70 4.92
C ASN A 209 3.76 5.03 5.41
N THR A 210 4.96 5.39 4.97
CA THR A 210 5.66 6.59 5.43
C THR A 210 5.41 7.81 4.55
N SER A 211 4.57 7.71 3.51
CA SER A 211 4.27 8.82 2.60
C SER A 211 3.59 9.99 3.27
N GLY A 212 2.67 9.70 4.21
CA GLY A 212 2.00 10.73 4.98
C GLY A 212 2.94 11.64 5.79
N LEU A 213 4.16 11.19 6.12
CA LEU A 213 5.17 12.03 6.79
C LEU A 213 5.68 13.16 5.89
N ARG A 214 5.64 12.99 4.57
CA ARG A 214 6.05 13.99 3.56
C ARG A 214 4.90 14.90 3.14
N GLN A 215 3.67 14.53 3.49
CA GLN A 215 2.44 15.20 3.09
C GLN A 215 1.90 16.07 4.24
N LYS A 216 0.85 16.87 3.95
CA LYS A 216 0.22 17.76 4.95
C LYS A 216 -0.32 17.02 6.19
N ILE A 217 -0.67 15.73 6.05
CA ILE A 217 -1.14 14.90 7.16
C ILE A 217 -0.07 14.68 8.24
N GLY A 218 1.22 14.71 7.88
CA GLY A 218 2.36 14.76 8.81
C GLY A 218 2.55 13.51 9.69
N GLN A 219 1.92 12.39 9.35
CA GLN A 219 1.97 11.13 10.10
C GLN A 219 1.92 9.95 9.13
N THR A 220 2.34 8.75 9.58
CA THR A 220 2.21 7.52 8.80
C THR A 220 0.76 7.16 8.53
N LEU A 221 0.53 6.31 7.53
CA LEU A 221 -0.79 5.74 7.21
C LEU A 221 -0.70 4.22 7.46
N PRO A 222 -1.26 3.69 8.56
CA PRO A 222 -1.97 4.39 9.63
C PRO A 222 -1.07 5.11 10.64
N PRO A 223 -1.63 6.01 11.49
CA PRO A 223 -0.92 6.62 12.61
C PRO A 223 -0.47 5.59 13.67
N GLU A 224 0.55 5.96 14.47
CA GLU A 224 1.15 5.11 15.52
C GLU A 224 0.12 4.42 16.43
N LYS A 225 -0.98 5.11 16.78
CA LYS A 225 -2.01 4.55 17.67
C LYS A 225 -2.62 3.24 17.14
N TYR A 226 -2.80 3.12 15.83
CA TYR A 226 -3.39 1.92 15.23
C TYR A 226 -2.38 0.82 15.01
N LEU A 227 -1.09 1.15 14.84
CA LEU A 227 -0.02 0.16 14.85
C LEU A 227 0.12 -0.48 16.23
N LYS A 228 0.08 0.34 17.29
CA LYS A 228 0.03 -0.15 18.66
C LYS A 228 -1.21 -1.02 18.89
N ARG A 229 -2.37 -0.58 18.40
CA ARG A 229 -3.61 -1.32 18.54
C ARG A 229 -3.57 -2.67 17.82
N PHE A 230 -3.04 -2.72 16.60
CA PHE A 230 -2.83 -3.95 15.86
C PHE A 230 -1.95 -4.93 16.65
N ARG A 231 -0.89 -4.44 17.31
CA ARG A 231 -0.05 -5.26 18.19
C ARG A 231 -0.82 -5.81 19.39
N GLU A 232 -1.64 -4.99 20.05
CA GLU A 232 -2.48 -5.39 21.19
C GLU A 232 -3.52 -6.46 20.80
N LEU A 233 -4.02 -6.42 19.56
CA LEU A 233 -4.96 -7.39 19.01
C LEU A 233 -4.29 -8.71 18.56
N GLY A 234 -2.97 -8.84 18.77
CA GLY A 234 -2.22 -10.05 18.43
C GLY A 234 -1.56 -10.02 17.05
N GLY A 235 -1.57 -8.88 16.35
CA GLY A 235 -0.87 -8.69 15.09
C GLY A 235 0.64 -8.93 15.23
N GLU A 236 1.19 -9.78 14.38
CA GLU A 236 2.61 -10.18 14.43
C GLU A 236 3.46 -9.55 13.32
N PHE A 237 2.89 -9.40 12.13
CA PHE A 237 3.64 -8.99 10.94
C PHE A 237 3.35 -7.54 10.57
N VAL A 238 4.41 -6.78 10.32
CA VAL A 238 4.33 -5.41 9.83
C VAL A 238 5.30 -5.23 8.68
N THR A 239 4.85 -4.60 7.62
CA THR A 239 5.72 -4.14 6.52
C THR A 239 5.90 -2.62 6.61
N ILE A 240 6.76 -2.08 5.77
CA ILE A 240 7.00 -0.64 5.72
C ILE A 240 7.33 -0.24 4.29
N GLY A 241 6.81 0.89 3.87
CA GLY A 241 6.93 1.34 2.48
C GLY A 241 6.94 2.84 2.38
N SER A 242 7.76 3.37 1.46
CA SER A 242 7.85 4.80 1.19
C SER A 242 6.77 5.33 0.28
N ASP A 243 6.09 4.45 -0.49
CA ASP A 243 5.09 4.84 -1.49
C ASP A 243 5.71 5.81 -2.51
N ALA A 244 6.95 5.48 -2.91
CA ALA A 244 7.77 6.34 -3.75
C ALA A 244 7.34 6.20 -5.20
N HIS A 245 6.91 7.32 -5.79
CA HIS A 245 6.58 7.43 -7.22
C HIS A 245 7.68 8.13 -8.02
N ARG A 246 8.74 8.59 -7.32
CA ARG A 246 9.90 9.27 -7.90
C ARG A 246 11.15 8.98 -7.10
N VAL A 247 12.29 9.18 -7.75
CA VAL A 247 13.63 8.91 -7.18
C VAL A 247 13.82 9.58 -5.82
N GLU A 248 13.36 10.82 -5.64
CA GLU A 248 13.58 11.59 -4.42
C GLU A 248 12.82 11.03 -3.21
N ASP A 249 11.75 10.27 -3.46
CA ASP A 249 10.89 9.72 -2.40
C ASP A 249 11.33 8.33 -1.93
N VAL A 250 12.23 7.65 -2.66
CA VAL A 250 12.75 6.31 -2.32
C VAL A 250 13.31 6.29 -0.90
N GLY A 251 12.85 5.33 -0.08
CA GLY A 251 13.29 5.16 1.30
C GLY A 251 12.90 6.30 2.25
N SER A 252 12.10 7.27 1.79
CA SER A 252 11.77 8.44 2.58
C SER A 252 10.86 8.10 3.76
N GLY A 253 11.24 8.56 4.95
CA GLY A 253 10.52 8.27 6.19
C GLY A 253 10.74 6.86 6.78
N ILE A 254 11.40 5.93 6.08
CA ILE A 254 11.60 4.53 6.55
C ILE A 254 12.25 4.46 7.94
N LYS A 255 13.31 5.26 8.17
CA LYS A 255 13.99 5.30 9.48
C LYS A 255 13.08 5.82 10.61
N GLU A 256 12.12 6.69 10.30
CA GLU A 256 11.14 7.15 11.27
C GLU A 256 10.04 6.11 11.49
N GLY A 257 9.54 5.47 10.42
CA GLY A 257 8.62 4.34 10.52
C GLY A 257 9.19 3.20 11.38
N TYR A 258 10.50 2.94 11.32
CA TYR A 258 11.18 2.01 12.23
C TYR A 258 11.07 2.40 13.71
N ARG A 259 11.18 3.69 14.04
CA ARG A 259 11.02 4.18 15.41
C ARG A 259 9.57 4.06 15.87
N ILE A 260 8.63 4.40 14.98
CA ILE A 260 7.19 4.27 15.21
C ILE A 260 6.83 2.81 15.49
N LEU A 261 7.31 1.86 14.68
CA LEU A 261 7.11 0.43 14.89
C LEU A 261 7.67 -0.06 16.24
N GLN A 262 8.88 0.37 16.60
CA GLN A 262 9.49 0.04 17.89
C GLN A 262 8.68 0.58 19.07
N LYS A 263 8.16 1.82 18.99
CA LYS A 263 7.27 2.41 19.99
C LYS A 263 5.93 1.68 20.08
N ALA A 264 5.40 1.22 18.95
CA ALA A 264 4.18 0.43 18.87
C ALA A 264 4.35 -1.02 19.41
N GLY A 265 5.56 -1.43 19.77
CA GLY A 265 5.83 -2.73 20.40
C GLY A 265 6.29 -3.84 19.45
N PHE A 266 6.68 -3.50 18.22
CA PHE A 266 7.26 -4.45 17.28
C PHE A 266 8.79 -4.55 17.45
N SER A 267 9.29 -5.78 17.45
CA SER A 267 10.74 -6.07 17.49
C SER A 267 11.29 -6.60 16.16
N LYS A 268 10.39 -6.87 15.21
CA LYS A 268 10.71 -7.40 13.88
C LYS A 268 9.92 -6.66 12.82
N LEU A 269 10.52 -6.54 11.64
CA LEU A 269 9.89 -6.08 10.40
C LEU A 269 9.79 -7.27 9.45
N THR A 270 8.75 -7.30 8.64
CA THR A 270 8.51 -8.33 7.63
C THR A 270 8.66 -7.75 6.23
N TYR A 271 9.31 -8.51 5.35
CA TYR A 271 9.10 -8.43 3.90
C TYR A 271 8.73 -9.84 3.41
N PHE A 272 8.30 -10.00 2.16
CA PHE A 272 7.88 -11.29 1.62
C PHE A 272 8.76 -11.73 0.46
N GLU A 273 9.11 -13.01 0.41
CA GLU A 273 9.71 -13.67 -0.75
C GLU A 273 8.82 -14.83 -1.15
N LYS A 274 8.41 -14.88 -2.42
CA LYS A 274 7.45 -15.89 -2.92
C LYS A 274 6.23 -16.04 -2.00
N ARG A 275 5.65 -14.91 -1.57
CA ARG A 275 4.50 -14.84 -0.64
C ARG A 275 4.77 -15.39 0.76
N ARG A 276 6.03 -15.63 1.15
CA ARG A 276 6.42 -16.14 2.48
C ARG A 276 7.09 -15.04 3.31
N PRO A 277 6.69 -14.84 4.57
CA PRO A 277 7.25 -13.79 5.41
C PRO A 277 8.71 -14.08 5.76
N VAL A 278 9.56 -13.07 5.56
CA VAL A 278 10.94 -13.02 6.03
C VAL A 278 11.06 -11.93 7.08
N LEU A 279 11.41 -12.33 8.30
CA LEU A 279 11.50 -11.41 9.43
C LEU A 279 12.92 -10.93 9.65
N ILE A 280 13.08 -9.62 9.79
CA ILE A 280 14.34 -8.98 10.20
C ILE A 280 14.15 -8.25 11.52
N LYS A 281 15.24 -8.07 12.26
CA LYS A 281 15.19 -7.34 13.54
C LYS A 281 15.04 -5.84 13.28
N LEU A 282 14.09 -5.21 13.98
CA LEU A 282 13.97 -3.75 14.07
C LEU A 282 15.03 -3.20 15.01
#